data_AF-A0A2V9CW52-F1
#
_entry.id   AF-A0A2V9CW52-F1
#
_cell.length_a   1.000
_cell.length_b   1.000
_cell.length_c   1.000
_cell.angle_alpha   90.00
_cell.angle_beta   90.00
_cell.angle_gamma   90.00
#
_symmetry.space_group_name_H-M   'P 1'
#
loop_
_entity.id
_entity.type
_entity.pdbx_description
1 polymer ?
#
loop_
_entity_poly.entity_id
_entity_poly.type
_entity_poly.pdbx_seq_one_letter_code
_entity_poly.pdbx_strand_id
1 'polypeptide(L)'
;MDEAERHLSTAEMERSLLAALCASALDPQTHAEILERLAVHTYANPDHKVIFGALLKMPRASAQHIRETLSARLTLLGFPDIDVEPIFELAPPSPERIRTLLHQLSR
;
A
#
# COMPACT_ATOMS: atom_id res chain seq x y z
N MET A 1 5.51 -23.20 14.82
CA MET A 1 5.60 -21.72 14.85
C MET A 1 7.09 -21.49 14.75
N ASP A 2 7.69 -21.14 13.61
CA ASP A 2 7.37 -20.03 12.70
C ASP A 2 7.82 -20.39 11.26
N GLU A 3 6.88 -20.68 10.36
CA GLU A 3 7.14 -20.88 8.90
C GLU A 3 7.06 -19.55 8.12
N ALA A 4 7.33 -18.43 8.80
CA ALA A 4 7.10 -17.08 8.27
C ALA A 4 8.34 -16.44 7.63
N GLU A 5 9.39 -17.21 7.31
CA GLU A 5 10.34 -16.84 6.25
C GLU A 5 9.76 -17.20 4.87
N ARG A 6 8.49 -16.83 4.65
CA ARG A 6 7.95 -16.78 3.30
C ARG A 6 8.66 -15.62 2.61
N HIS A 7 9.42 -15.92 1.55
CA HIS A 7 9.76 -14.91 0.56
C HIS A 7 8.45 -14.22 0.15
N LEU A 8 8.22 -13.03 0.68
CA LEU A 8 7.09 -12.21 0.27
C LEU A 8 7.30 -11.95 -1.22
N SER A 9 6.33 -12.33 -2.06
CA SER A 9 6.35 -11.94 -3.46
C SER A 9 6.34 -10.42 -3.56
N THR A 10 6.84 -9.86 -4.67
CA THR A 10 6.80 -8.40 -4.94
C THR A 10 5.42 -7.81 -4.65
N ALA A 11 4.36 -8.51 -5.06
CA ALA A 11 2.96 -8.13 -4.78
C ALA A 11 2.64 -8.02 -3.27
N GLU A 12 3.13 -8.93 -2.44
CA GLU A 12 2.89 -8.89 -0.99
C GLU A 12 3.68 -7.74 -0.32
N MET A 13 4.87 -7.43 -0.84
CA MET A 13 5.64 -6.27 -0.39
C MET A 13 4.93 -4.95 -0.76
N GLU A 14 4.46 -4.84 -2.01
CA GLU A 14 3.66 -3.70 -2.49
C GLU A 14 2.42 -3.50 -1.60
N ARG A 15 1.67 -4.58 -1.35
CA ARG A 15 0.50 -4.56 -0.45
C ARG A 15 0.83 -4.06 0.95
N SER A 16 1.95 -4.52 1.52
CA SER A 16 2.41 -4.08 2.84
C SER A 16 2.75 -2.58 2.87
N LEU A 17 3.32 -2.05 1.78
CA LEU A 17 3.60 -0.62 1.65
C LEU A 17 2.33 0.20 1.45
N LEU A 18 1.36 -0.30 0.69
CA LEU A 18 0.04 0.34 0.56
C LEU A 18 -0.69 0.39 1.91
N ALA A 19 -0.61 -0.68 2.70
CA ALA A 19 -1.15 -0.71 4.07
C ALA A 19 -0.50 0.36 4.97
N ALA A 20 0.81 0.57 4.82
CA ALA A 20 1.53 1.63 5.52
C ALA A 20 1.06 3.04 5.11
N LEU A 21 0.72 3.27 3.84
CA LEU A 21 0.17 4.55 3.37
C LEU A 21 -1.23 4.83 3.94
N CYS A 22 -2.02 3.78 4.17
CA CYS A 22 -3.33 3.89 4.82
C CYS A 22 -3.23 4.15 6.34
N ALA A 23 -2.03 4.00 6.93
CA ALA A 23 -1.82 4.18 8.36
C ALA A 23 -1.69 5.66 8.74
N SER A 24 -2.65 6.18 9.49
CA SER A 24 -2.64 7.57 9.95
C SER A 24 -1.48 7.91 10.89
N ALA A 25 -0.83 6.91 11.49
CA ALA A 25 0.27 7.09 12.44
C ALA A 25 1.66 7.18 11.77
N LEU A 26 1.73 7.11 10.43
CA LEU A 26 3.00 7.14 9.73
C LEU A 26 3.57 8.56 9.62
N ASP A 27 4.85 8.68 9.98
CA ASP A 27 5.61 9.92 9.87
C ASP A 27 5.51 10.51 8.45
N PRO A 28 5.27 11.83 8.30
CA PRO A 28 5.13 12.47 7.00
C PRO A 28 6.35 12.26 6.09
N GLN A 29 7.56 12.19 6.65
CA GLN A 29 8.78 11.96 5.86
C GLN A 29 8.79 10.53 5.29
N THR A 30 8.52 9.53 6.13
CA THR A 30 8.47 8.12 5.69
C THR A 30 7.37 7.91 4.66
N HIS A 31 6.21 8.55 4.83
CA HIS A 31 5.13 8.47 3.87
C HIS A 31 5.49 9.08 2.51
N ALA A 32 6.15 10.25 2.49
CA ALA A 32 6.62 10.85 1.25
C ALA A 32 7.65 9.95 0.54
N GLU A 33 8.57 9.35 1.30
CA GLU A 33 9.55 8.39 0.77
C GLU A 33 8.86 7.17 0.14
N ILE A 34 7.85 6.58 0.80
CA ILE A 34 7.08 5.47 0.21
C ILE A 34 6.41 5.90 -1.09
N LEU A 35 5.77 7.08 -1.11
CA LEU A 35 5.10 7.60 -2.30
C LEU A 35 6.07 7.78 -3.47
N GLU A 36 7.23 8.43 -3.25
CA GLU A 36 8.23 8.63 -4.30
C GLU A 36 8.74 7.31 -4.87
N ARG A 37 9.01 6.34 -4.00
CA ARG A 37 9.58 5.06 -4.38
C ARG A 37 8.57 4.17 -5.11
N LEU A 38 7.33 4.15 -4.63
CA LEU A 38 6.23 3.45 -5.30
C LEU A 38 5.84 4.12 -6.63
N ALA A 39 5.95 5.44 -6.75
CA ALA A 39 5.62 6.15 -7.99
C ALA A 39 6.56 5.79 -9.14
N VAL A 40 7.83 5.49 -8.86
CA VAL A 40 8.81 5.04 -9.87
C VAL A 40 8.91 3.52 -9.99
N HIS A 41 8.26 2.77 -9.10
CA HIS A 41 8.30 1.32 -9.11
C HIS A 41 7.40 0.73 -10.20
N THR A 42 7.87 -0.34 -10.84
CA THR A 42 7.06 -1.11 -11.78
C THR A 42 6.30 -2.17 -11.01
N TYR A 43 5.02 -1.89 -10.76
CA TYR A 43 4.15 -2.81 -10.02
C TYR A 43 4.05 -4.17 -10.69
N ALA A 44 4.27 -5.23 -9.92
CA ALA A 44 4.02 -6.60 -10.34
C ALA A 44 2.52 -6.87 -10.53
N ASN A 45 1.68 -6.27 -9.68
CA ASN A 45 0.22 -6.34 -9.82
C ASN A 45 -0.36 -5.00 -10.33
N PRO A 46 -1.03 -4.96 -11.51
CA PRO A 46 -1.71 -3.75 -11.98
C PRO A 46 -2.76 -3.21 -11.00
N ASP A 47 -3.38 -4.06 -10.18
CA ASP A 47 -4.37 -3.63 -9.18
C ASP A 47 -3.74 -2.69 -8.15
N HIS A 48 -2.53 -3.01 -7.69
CA HIS A 48 -1.78 -2.19 -6.73
C HIS A 48 -1.44 -0.82 -7.29
N LYS A 49 -1.17 -0.73 -8.60
CA LYS A 49 -0.95 0.55 -9.29
C LYS A 49 -2.22 1.40 -9.31
N VAL A 50 -3.37 0.78 -9.58
CA VAL A 50 -4.67 1.50 -9.57
C VAL A 50 -4.99 1.98 -8.15
N ILE A 51 -4.81 1.12 -7.15
CA ILE A 51 -4.99 1.44 -5.73
C ILE A 51 -4.09 2.60 -5.31
N PHE A 52 -2.80 2.51 -5.63
CA PHE A 52 -1.84 3.59 -5.35
C PHE A 52 -2.24 4.91 -6.01
N GLY A 53 -2.63 4.86 -7.29
CA GLY A 53 -3.08 6.04 -8.02
C GLY A 53 -4.34 6.67 -7.44
N ALA A 54 -5.24 5.86 -6.89
CA ALA A 54 -6.42 6.34 -6.16
C ALA A 54 -6.04 6.95 -4.81
N LEU A 55 -5.16 6.30 -4.04
CA LEU A 55 -4.63 6.80 -2.76
C LEU A 55 -3.89 8.13 -2.93
N LEU A 56 -3.10 8.29 -3.99
CA LEU A 56 -2.35 9.52 -4.27
C LEU A 56 -3.26 10.74 -4.51
N LYS A 57 -4.48 10.51 -4.97
CA LYS A 57 -5.50 11.55 -5.19
C LYS A 57 -6.37 11.81 -3.95
N MET A 58 -6.14 11.09 -2.85
CA MET A 58 -6.92 11.19 -1.63
C MET A 58 -6.17 11.97 -0.55
N PRO A 59 -6.87 12.81 0.24
CA PRO A 59 -6.27 13.45 1.39
C PRO A 59 -5.97 12.41 2.49
N ARG A 60 -4.97 12.70 3.33
CA ARG A 60 -4.72 11.92 4.55
C ARG A 60 -5.98 11.97 5.43
N ALA A 61 -6.54 10.79 5.70
CA ALA A 61 -7.70 10.61 6.55
C ALA A 61 -7.51 9.35 7.40
N SER A 62 -8.47 9.07 8.29
CA SER A 62 -8.48 7.81 9.04
C SER A 62 -8.55 6.62 8.09
N ALA A 63 -7.90 5.51 8.43
CA ALA A 63 -7.86 4.29 7.61
C ALA A 63 -9.25 3.83 7.15
N GLN A 64 -10.26 3.92 8.03
CA GLN A 64 -11.65 3.61 7.68
C GLN A 64 -12.19 4.50 6.54
N HIS A 65 -11.95 5.81 6.63
CA HIS A 65 -12.41 6.78 5.64
C HIS A 65 -11.68 6.59 4.31
N ILE A 66 -10.38 6.28 4.36
CA ILE A 66 -9.58 5.92 3.19
C ILE A 66 -10.17 4.67 2.54
N ARG A 67 -10.49 3.61 3.31
CA ARG A 67 -11.08 2.38 2.78
C ARG A 67 -12.38 2.63 2.03
N GLU A 68 -13.32 3.33 2.65
CA GLU A 68 -14.63 3.62 2.04
C GLU A 68 -14.51 4.50 0.79
N THR A 69 -13.62 5.48 0.83
CA THR A 69 -13.40 6.37 -0.33
C THR A 69 -12.65 5.66 -1.45
N LEU A 70 -11.70 4.79 -1.11
CA LEU A 70 -10.91 4.03 -2.06
C LEU A 70 -11.79 3.04 -2.82
N SER A 71 -12.61 2.25 -2.12
CA SER A 71 -13.54 1.30 -2.76
C SER A 71 -14.55 2.01 -3.66
N ALA A 72 -15.10 3.15 -3.23
CA ALA A 72 -15.97 3.98 -4.05
C ALA A 72 -15.26 4.50 -5.30
N ARG A 73 -14.02 4.99 -5.17
CA ARG A 73 -13.22 5.46 -6.31
C ARG A 73 -12.88 4.35 -7.29
N LEU A 74 -12.52 3.17 -6.82
CA LEU A 74 -12.20 2.02 -7.68
C LEU A 74 -13.42 1.62 -8.50
N THR A 75 -14.60 1.57 -7.89
CA THR A 75 -15.88 1.37 -8.59
C THR A 75 -16.10 2.44 -9.67
N LEU A 76 -15.89 3.73 -9.35
CA LEU A 76 -16.04 4.83 -10.31
C LEU A 76 -15.03 4.79 -11.46
N LEU A 77 -13.84 4.24 -11.21
CA LEU A 77 -12.80 4.07 -12.23
C LEU A 77 -13.04 2.83 -13.11
N GLY A 78 -14.09 2.05 -12.84
CA GLY A 78 -14.42 0.82 -13.57
C GLY A 78 -13.71 -0.42 -13.04
N PHE A 79 -13.19 -0.36 -11.80
CA PHE A 79 -12.50 -1.46 -11.13
C PHE A 79 -13.24 -1.91 -9.85
N PRO A 80 -14.50 -2.37 -9.93
CA PRO A 80 -15.23 -2.86 -8.75
C PRO A 80 -14.68 -4.19 -8.21
N ASP A 81 -13.88 -4.91 -9.00
CA ASP A 81 -13.31 -6.22 -8.66
C ASP A 81 -12.04 -6.13 -7.80
N ILE A 82 -11.45 -4.93 -7.69
CA ILE A 82 -10.22 -4.74 -6.92
C ILE A 82 -10.54 -4.79 -5.43
N ASP A 83 -10.09 -5.86 -4.80
CA ASP A 83 -10.26 -6.07 -3.36
C ASP A 83 -9.20 -5.30 -2.56
N VAL A 84 -9.65 -4.32 -1.78
CA VAL A 84 -8.78 -3.48 -0.95
C VAL A 84 -8.81 -3.87 0.52
N GLU A 85 -9.82 -4.62 0.95
CA GLU A 85 -9.91 -5.16 2.32
C GLU A 85 -8.61 -5.81 2.78
N PRO A 86 -7.99 -6.70 1.97
CA PRO A 86 -6.69 -7.28 2.27
C PRO A 86 -5.60 -6.26 2.67
N ILE A 87 -5.62 -5.03 2.16
CA ILE A 87 -4.62 -4.00 2.49
C ILE A 87 -4.87 -3.41 3.88
N PHE A 88 -6.13 -3.24 4.26
CA PHE A 88 -6.51 -2.65 5.54
C PHE A 88 -6.49 -3.66 6.69
N GLU A 89 -6.59 -4.95 6.39
CA GLU A 89 -6.43 -6.02 7.39
C GLU A 89 -4.97 -6.22 7.83
N LEU A 90 -4.00 -5.79 7.03
CA LEU A 90 -2.59 -5.84 7.42
C LEU A 90 -2.30 -4.82 8.51
N ALA A 91 -1.66 -5.29 9.59
CA ALA A 91 -1.08 -4.39 10.57
C ALA A 91 -0.05 -3.48 9.87
N PRO A 92 -0.09 -2.16 10.11
CA PRO A 92 0.84 -1.25 9.46
C PRO A 92 2.28 -1.62 9.86
N PRO A 93 3.16 -1.88 8.89
CA PRO A 93 4.54 -2.27 9.19
C PRO A 93 5.28 -1.12 9.89
N SER A 94 6.17 -1.46 10.81
CA SER A 94 7.07 -0.49 11.45
C SER A 94 7.90 0.26 10.39
N PRO A 95 8.32 1.51 10.64
CA PRO A 95 9.12 2.29 9.70
C PRO A 95 10.40 1.58 9.24
N GLU A 96 11.06 0.82 10.13
CA GLU A 96 12.24 0.01 9.79
C GLU A 96 11.91 -1.10 8.77
N ARG A 97 10.73 -1.73 8.93
CA ARG A 97 10.25 -2.76 8.02
C ARG A 97 9.89 -2.17 6.67
N ILE A 98 9.27 -0.99 6.63
CA ILE A 98 8.96 -0.25 5.39
C ILE A 98 10.24 -0.02 4.59
N ARG A 99 11.30 0.50 5.23
CA ARG A 99 12.58 0.77 4.55
C ARG A 99 13.22 -0.49 4.00
N THR A 100 13.10 -1.60 4.72
CA THR A 100 13.54 -2.92 4.27
C THR A 100 12.80 -3.37 3.01
N LEU A 101 11.47 -3.24 3.00
CA LEU A 101 10.62 -3.58 1.84
C LEU A 101 10.94 -2.69 0.63
N LEU A 102 11.11 -1.38 0.84
CA LEU A 102 11.51 -0.44 -0.23
C LEU A 102 12.88 -0.78 -0.83
N HIS A 103 13.81 -1.29 -0.02
CA HIS A 103 15.11 -1.75 -0.51
C HIS A 103 15.02 -3.07 -1.28
N GLN A 104 14.06 -3.95 -0.94
CA GLN A 104 13.82 -5.21 -1.65
C GLN A 104 13.13 -5.01 -3.00
N LEU A 105 12.15 -4.09 -3.09
CA LEU A 105 11.56 -3.64 -4.37
C LEU A 105 12.53 -2.81 -5.23
N SER A 106 13.67 -2.48 -4.64
CA SER A 106 14.89 -1.90 -5.20
C SER A 106 15.53 -2.54 -6.42
N ARG A 107 15.43 -3.87 -6.45
CA ARG A 107 16.54 -4.71 -6.91
C ARG A 107 16.27 -5.35 -8.25
#